data_AF-A0A1H8N1X2-F1
#
_entry.id   AF-A0A1H8N1X2-F1
#
_cell.length_a   1.000
_cell.length_b   1.000
_cell.length_c   1.000
_cell.angle_alpha   90.00
_cell.angle_beta   90.00
_cell.angle_gamma   90.00
#
_symmetry.space_group_name_H-M   'P 1'
#
loop_
_entity.id
_entity.type
_entity.pdbx_description
1 polymer ?
#
loop_
_entity_poly.entity_id
_entity_poly.type
_entity_poly.pdbx_seq_one_letter_code
_entity_poly.pdbx_strand_id
1 'polypeptide(L)' 'MNEQRFVVTDHIWRRLEPHLRGKASDAGATAKDNRLFLEAVFWRVRTGTPWRDPLPGNACLHA' A
#
# COMPACT_ATOMS: atom_id res chain seq x y z
N MET A 1 3.68 11.47 12.11
CA MET A 1 4.06 10.76 10.87
C MET A 1 4.72 11.80 9.98
N ASN A 2 5.94 11.57 9.48
CA ASN A 2 6.70 12.62 8.80
C ASN A 2 6.14 12.85 7.38
N GLU A 3 5.41 13.93 7.17
CA GLU A 3 4.62 14.19 5.95
C GLU A 3 5.45 14.27 4.66
N GLN A 4 6.77 14.48 4.77
CA GLN A 4 7.68 14.47 3.61
C GLN A 4 8.04 13.06 3.14
N ARG A 5 7.82 12.04 3.98
CA ARG A 5 8.20 10.65 3.70
C ARG A 5 7.02 9.77 3.25
N PHE A 6 5.80 10.16 3.62
CA PHE A 6 4.59 9.36 3.48
C PHE A 6 3.64 9.96 2.45
N VAL A 7 3.03 9.12 1.63
CA VAL A 7 2.16 9.54 0.53
C VAL A 7 0.71 9.75 1.03
N VAL A 8 0.29 8.96 2.01
CA VAL A 8 -1.02 9.05 2.65
C VAL A 8 -0.98 10.13 3.72
N THR A 9 -1.33 11.34 3.29
CA THR A 9 -1.58 12.48 4.18
C THR A 9 -2.78 12.21 5.09
N ASP A 10 -2.90 12.95 6.19
CA ASP A 10 -4.04 12.84 7.11
C ASP A 10 -5.38 13.16 6.42
N HIS A 11 -5.36 13.98 5.37
CA HIS A 11 -6.53 14.26 4.55
C HIS A 11 -6.97 13.03 3.74
N ILE A 12 -6.02 12.36 3.08
CA ILE A 12 -6.29 11.14 2.31
C ILE A 12 -6.72 10.01 3.26
N TRP A 13 -6.03 9.87 4.41
CA TRP A 13 -6.35 8.87 5.42
C TRP A 13 -7.80 8.99 5.91
N ARG A 14 -8.25 10.19 6.31
CA ARG A 14 -9.62 10.41 6.78
C ARG A 14 -10.70 10.05 5.77
N ARG A 15 -10.40 10.12 4.48
CA ARG A 15 -11.33 9.69 3.41
C ARG A 15 -11.32 8.18 3.22
N LEU A 16 -10.17 7.51 3.39
CA LEU A 16 -10.01 6.08 3.16
C LEU A 16 -10.43 5.22 4.36
N GLU A 17 -10.09 5.65 5.57
CA GLU A 17 -10.37 4.96 6.84
C GLU A 17 -11.80 4.40 6.97
N PRO A 18 -12.89 5.15 6.67
CA PRO A 18 -14.24 4.62 6.81
C PRO A 18 -14.57 3.47 5.85
N HIS A 19 -13.86 3.35 4.73
CA HIS A 19 -14.08 2.32 3.71
C HIS A 19 -13.23 1.06 3.93
N LEU A 20 -12.20 1.13 4.77
CA LEU A 20 -11.34 0.00 5.05
C LEU A 20 -12.02 -0.95 6.04
N ARG A 21 -11.98 -2.24 5.69
CA ARG A 21 -12.41 -3.37 6.53
C ARG A 21 -11.30 -3.69 7.52
N GLY A 22 -11.64 -4.17 8.72
CA GLY A 22 -10.66 -4.42 9.79
C GLY A 22 -10.69 -3.37 10.91
N LYS A 23 -11.89 -2.85 11.21
CA LYS A 23 -12.15 -2.22 12.50
C LYS A 23 -12.03 -3.30 13.59
N ALA A 24 -11.80 -2.90 14.84
CA ALA A 24 -11.73 -3.86 15.96
C ALA A 24 -12.95 -4.79 16.07
N SER A 25 -14.10 -4.44 15.47
CA SER A 25 -15.31 -5.28 15.41
C SER A 25 -15.47 -6.13 14.14
N ASP A 26 -14.60 -6.03 13.14
CA ASP A 26 -14.65 -6.88 11.95
C ASP A 26 -14.02 -8.25 12.24
N ALA A 27 -14.65 -9.33 11.78
CA ALA A 27 -14.08 -10.67 11.86
C ALA A 27 -12.90 -10.81 10.86
N GLY A 28 -11.70 -11.09 11.36
CA GLY A 28 -10.50 -11.29 10.53
C GLY A 28 -9.22 -10.77 11.19
N ALA A 29 -8.11 -10.83 10.46
CA ALA A 29 -6.85 -10.24 10.92
C ALA A 29 -6.93 -8.72 10.83
N THR A 30 -7.05 -8.05 11.98
CA THR A 30 -6.87 -6.59 12.09
C THR A 30 -5.42 -6.27 11.76
N ALA A 31 -5.15 -5.61 10.64
CA ALA A 31 -3.80 -5.12 10.40
C ALA A 31 -3.48 -4.11 11.51
N LYS A 32 -2.33 -4.32 12.19
CA LYS A 32 -1.90 -3.50 13.33
C LYS A 32 -2.00 -2.00 13.04
N ASP A 33 -1.70 -1.61 11.79
CA ASP A 33 -1.85 -0.25 11.28
C ASP A 33 -2.22 -0.26 9.77
N ASN A 34 -3.51 -0.15 9.45
CA ASN A 34 -4.02 -0.08 8.06
C ASN A 34 -3.37 1.06 7.24
N ARG A 35 -3.03 2.17 7.89
CA ARG A 35 -2.34 3.29 7.25
C ARG A 35 -0.95 2.91 6.78
N LEU A 36 -0.17 2.21 7.62
CA LEU A 36 1.17 1.74 7.27
C LEU A 36 1.14 0.66 6.19
N PHE A 37 0.09 -0.17 6.17
CA PHE A 37 -0.12 -1.11 5.07
C PHE A 37 -0.29 -0.39 3.73
N LEU A 38 -1.15 0.62 3.67
CA LEU A 38 -1.34 1.41 2.45
C LEU A 38 -0.06 2.16 2.04
N GLU A 39 0.69 2.71 2.99
CA GLU A 39 1.99 3.32 2.70
C GLU A 39 2.97 2.33 2.03
N ALA A 40 3.03 1.09 2.51
CA ALA A 40 3.88 0.06 1.92
C ALA A 40 3.42 -0.31 0.49
N VAL A 41 2.11 -0.37 0.25
CA VAL A 41 1.54 -0.59 -1.09
C VAL A 41 1.90 0.58 -2.02
N PHE A 42 1.71 1.82 -1.59
CA PHE A 42 2.04 3.00 -2.39
C PHE A 42 3.53 3.13 -2.67
N TRP A 43 4.38 2.79 -1.70
CA TRP A 43 5.82 2.72 -1.92
C TRP A 43 6.15 1.73 -3.04
N ARG A 44 5.57 0.53 -3.03
CA ARG A 44 5.81 -0.50 -4.06
C ARG A 44 5.34 -0.05 -5.45
N VAL A 45 4.18 0.58 -5.54
CA VAL A 45 3.65 1.13 -6.79
C VAL A 45 4.59 2.21 -7.34
N ARG A 46 5.09 3.10 -6.47
CA ARG A 46 6.01 4.18 -6.85
C ARG A 46 7.37 3.66 -7.34
N THR A 47 7.87 2.57 -6.78
CA THR A 47 9.14 1.96 -7.20
C THR A 47 9.01 1.05 -8.41
N GLY A 48 7.78 0.80 -8.91
CA GLY A 48 7.54 -0.13 -10.01
C GLY A 48 7.91 -1.58 -9.67
N THR A 49 8.03 -1.91 -8.38
CA THR A 49 8.48 -3.25 -7.97
C THR A 49 7.37 -4.27 -8.22
N PRO A 50 7.65 -5.36 -8.96
CA PRO A 50 6.63 -6.33 -9.29
C PRO A 50 6.09 -7.02 -8.02
N TRP A 51 4.79 -7.30 -8.02
CA TRP A 51 4.13 -7.94 -6.87
C TRP A 51 4.49 -9.41 -6.72
N ARG A 52 4.71 -10.07 -7.85
CA ARG A 52 5.12 -11.45 -7.98
C ARG A 52 6.44 -11.45 -8.72
N ASP A 53 7.32 -12.39 -8.40
CA ASP A 53 8.55 -12.58 -9.14
C ASP A 53 8.24 -12.72 -10.65
N PRO A 54 8.82 -11.87 -11.51
CA PRO A 54 8.72 -12.08 -12.94
C PRO A 54 9.56 -13.31 -13.27
N LEU A 55 8.91 -14.41 -13.67
CA LEU A 55 9.60 -15.53 -14.30
C LEU A 55 10.50 -14.96 -15.41
N PRO A 56 11.80 -15.34 -15.50
CA PRO A 56 12.69 -14.82 -16.53
C PRO A 56 12.26 -15.37 -17.90
N GLY A 57 11.33 -14.69 -18.57
CA GLY A 57 10.79 -15.10 -19.87
C GLY A 57 10.85 -14.05 -20.96
N ASN A 58 11.18 -12.79 -20.64
CA ASN A 58 11.07 -11.67 -21.57
C ASN A 58 11.71 -10.40 -21.00
N ALA A 59 13.00 -10.47 -20.65
CA ALA A 59 13.87 -9.31 -20.50
C ALA A 59 14.37 -8.80 -21.85
N CYS A 60 13.48 -8.67 -22.84
CA CYS A 60 13.73 -8.01 -24.11
C CYS A 60 12.37 -7.51 -24.58
N LEU A 61 12.17 -6.19 -24.58
CA LEU A 61 11.32 -5.36 -25.43
C LEU A 61 11.03 -4.09 -24.62
N HIS A 62 11.39 -2.95 -25.19
CA HIS A 62 11.40 -1.60 -24.61
C HIS A 62 12.72 -1.20 -23.90
N ALA A 63 13.79 -1.16 -24.70
CA ALA A 63 14.67 0.02 -24.74
C ALA A 63 14.13 1.00 -25.78
#